data_AF-A0A2V9SPM7-F1
#
_entry.id   AF-A0A2V9SPM7-F1
#
_cell.length_a   1.000
_cell.length_b   1.000
_cell.length_c   1.000
_cell.angle_alpha   90.00
_cell.angle_beta   90.00
_cell.angle_gamma   90.00
#
_symmetry.space_group_name_H-M   'P 1'
#
loop_
_entity.id
_entity.type
_entity.pdbx_description
1 polymer ?
#
loop_
_entity_poly.entity_id
_entity_poly.type
_entity_poly.pdbx_seq_one_letter_code
_entity_poly.pdbx_strand_id
1 'polypeptide(L)'
;MVVIPTPQRSPGTFSEGITGVRLTGAEPLILSTNSALPTHYSLSFCWLPPLACHSLWSNHYSPCFCLHVWTVLLWIQVMGLKAGRDKIVACILLALATIPYAQGIQLQQLSVLVAFLLAASVYALAKEKFIVAGSLLALAPTKPQLSIWFIGFVLLWSVSGWRSRKWVAISFFTVLIVFMLASEVLLPGWSFQFLAGILPYLRYTQATTSVHQLFGRIGETIVLVLLAAMVALAAWRARFEAVDSGRFRLAVSLVLVFTCVFIPSLAPHNQVLLVPAYLLLVKERKCIWAGGRIARSLWSAAWLTVVWPWVAGTLLATTLVFDLANSRLWDLPLATNPLIPIAAFAALVPLLVRQADRATSFG
;
A
#
# COMPACT_ATOMS: atom_id res chain seq x y z
N MET A 1 -31.96 -51.06 -37.72
CA MET A 1 -30.84 -50.79 -36.79
C MET A 1 -30.99 -49.35 -36.33
N VAL A 2 -31.35 -48.96 -35.12
CA VAL A 2 -31.79 -49.58 -33.85
C VAL A 2 -32.68 -48.47 -33.22
N VAL A 3 -33.98 -48.45 -33.50
CA VAL A 3 -35.11 -48.84 -32.64
C VAL A 3 -34.95 -48.49 -31.14
N ILE A 4 -35.78 -47.52 -30.74
CA ILE A 4 -36.13 -47.05 -29.39
C ILE A 4 -36.72 -48.19 -28.53
N PRO A 5 -36.57 -48.14 -27.19
CA PRO A 5 -37.65 -48.61 -26.32
C PRO A 5 -38.16 -47.50 -25.38
N THR A 6 -39.44 -47.18 -25.55
CA THR A 6 -40.32 -46.56 -24.56
C THR A 6 -40.75 -47.59 -23.51
N PRO A 7 -41.18 -47.14 -22.31
CA PRO A 7 -41.23 -47.97 -21.11
C PRO A 7 -42.52 -48.79 -20.98
N GLN A 8 -42.39 -50.04 -20.53
CA GLN A 8 -43.51 -50.83 -20.01
C GLN A 8 -43.94 -50.32 -18.64
N ARG A 9 -45.21 -49.94 -18.53
CA ARG A 9 -45.95 -49.82 -17.26
C ARG A 9 -46.45 -51.21 -16.85
N SER A 10 -46.21 -51.59 -15.60
CA SER A 10 -46.95 -52.64 -14.89
C SER A 10 -47.71 -51.99 -13.73
N PRO A 11 -48.99 -52.34 -13.48
CA PRO A 11 -49.74 -51.86 -12.33
C PRO A 11 -49.53 -52.83 -11.15
N GLY A 12 -49.16 -52.29 -9.98
CA GLY A 12 -48.95 -53.07 -8.78
C GLY A 12 -49.16 -52.21 -7.54
N THR A 13 -50.31 -52.42 -6.92
CA THR A 13 -50.86 -51.78 -5.72
C THR A 13 -50.09 -52.09 -4.43
N PHE A 14 -49.98 -51.06 -3.57
CA PHE A 14 -50.09 -51.06 -2.10
C PHE A 14 -49.31 -52.10 -1.27
N SER A 15 -48.34 -51.64 -0.46
CA SER A 15 -48.36 -51.81 1.01
C SER A 15 -47.16 -51.12 1.67
N GLU A 16 -47.49 -50.47 2.79
CA GLU A 16 -46.73 -49.97 3.93
C GLU A 16 -45.24 -50.35 4.09
N GLY A 17 -44.46 -49.33 4.46
CA GLY A 17 -43.07 -49.49 4.89
C GLY A 17 -42.45 -48.16 5.32
N ILE A 18 -43.07 -47.50 6.30
CA ILE A 18 -42.47 -46.33 6.98
C ILE A 18 -41.22 -46.81 7.71
N THR A 19 -40.06 -46.59 7.11
CA THR A 19 -38.77 -46.58 7.80
C THR A 19 -38.16 -45.19 7.62
N GLY A 20 -38.19 -44.44 8.71
CA GLY A 20 -37.63 -43.10 8.79
C GLY A 20 -36.12 -43.14 8.58
N VAL A 21 -35.69 -42.56 7.46
CA VAL A 21 -34.30 -42.12 7.30
C VAL A 21 -34.20 -40.74 7.95
N ARG A 22 -33.73 -40.71 9.19
CA ARG A 22 -33.15 -39.52 9.82
C ARG A 22 -31.95 -39.08 8.98
N LEU A 23 -32.11 -38.02 8.20
CA LEU A 23 -30.98 -37.22 7.71
C LEU A 23 -30.50 -36.32 8.87
N THR A 24 -29.83 -36.93 9.84
CA THR A 24 -28.98 -36.22 10.81
C THR A 24 -27.55 -36.33 10.31
N GLY A 25 -26.98 -35.20 9.87
CA GLY A 25 -25.57 -35.13 9.47
C GLY A 25 -25.27 -34.16 8.34
N ALA A 26 -25.89 -32.98 8.32
CA ALA A 26 -25.35 -31.86 7.55
C ALA A 26 -24.20 -31.24 8.36
N GLU A 27 -23.01 -31.85 8.30
CA GLU A 27 -21.80 -31.15 8.67
C GLU A 27 -21.62 -29.96 7.73
N PRO A 28 -21.37 -28.75 8.24
CA PRO A 28 -21.00 -27.63 7.39
C PRO A 28 -19.66 -27.97 6.77
N LEU A 29 -19.65 -28.08 5.45
CA LEU A 29 -18.45 -28.17 4.64
C LEU A 29 -17.67 -26.85 4.82
N ILE A 30 -16.87 -26.80 5.87
CA ILE A 30 -15.88 -25.76 6.10
C ILE A 30 -14.90 -25.90 4.94
N LEU A 31 -15.09 -25.05 3.94
CA LEU A 31 -14.11 -24.77 2.90
C LEU A 31 -12.82 -24.30 3.59
N SER A 32 -11.96 -25.29 3.87
CA SER A 32 -10.54 -25.09 4.12
C SER A 32 -9.96 -24.36 2.92
N THR A 33 -9.90 -23.04 3.02
CA THR A 33 -9.12 -22.12 2.18
C THR A 33 -7.63 -22.36 2.44
N ASN A 34 -7.14 -23.54 2.05
CA ASN A 34 -5.73 -23.86 1.94
C ASN A 34 -5.37 -24.04 0.46
N SER A 35 -5.42 -22.95 -0.29
CA SER A 35 -4.46 -22.74 -1.37
C SER A 35 -3.17 -22.18 -0.76
N ALA A 36 -2.59 -22.96 0.16
CA ALA A 36 -1.24 -22.78 0.63
C ALA A 36 -0.29 -23.16 -0.52
N LEU A 37 -0.05 -22.21 -1.43
CA LEU A 37 1.29 -22.09 -2.00
C LEU A 37 2.25 -22.08 -0.81
N PRO A 38 3.32 -22.88 -0.79
CA PRO A 38 4.15 -23.01 0.40
C PRO A 38 4.94 -21.70 0.60
N THR A 39 4.32 -20.76 1.30
CA THR A 39 4.89 -19.49 1.79
C THR A 39 6.12 -19.74 2.65
N HIS A 40 6.22 -20.94 3.23
CA HIS A 40 7.38 -21.40 3.99
C HIS A 40 8.68 -21.35 3.15
N TYR A 41 8.70 -21.83 1.90
CA TYR A 41 9.97 -21.84 1.15
C TYR A 41 10.43 -20.46 0.67
N SER A 42 9.52 -19.49 0.51
CA SER A 42 9.87 -18.14 0.02
C SER A 42 10.45 -17.23 1.10
N LEU A 43 10.05 -17.41 2.37
CA LEU A 43 10.52 -16.57 3.48
C LEU A 43 11.96 -16.88 3.88
N SER A 44 12.40 -18.14 3.79
CA SER A 44 13.79 -18.53 4.05
C SER A 44 14.79 -17.90 3.06
N PHE A 45 14.36 -17.63 1.82
CA PHE A 45 15.19 -16.96 0.81
C PHE A 45 15.34 -15.45 0.99
N CYS A 46 14.43 -14.78 1.73
CA CYS A 46 14.52 -13.33 1.95
C CYS A 46 15.63 -12.92 2.93
N TRP A 47 16.16 -13.86 3.73
CA TRP A 47 17.12 -13.56 4.80
C TRP A 47 18.54 -14.11 4.57
N LEU A 48 18.73 -14.95 3.56
CA LEU A 48 20.07 -15.42 3.18
C LEU A 48 20.79 -14.31 2.38
N PRO A 49 22.05 -13.98 2.72
CA PRO A 49 22.78 -12.91 2.07
C PRO A 49 22.86 -13.12 0.54
N PRO A 50 22.83 -12.03 -0.25
CA PRO A 50 22.65 -12.04 -1.71
C PRO A 50 23.72 -12.79 -2.53
N LEU A 51 24.71 -13.41 -1.88
CA LEU A 51 25.84 -14.07 -2.52
C LEU A 51 25.49 -15.45 -3.10
N ALA A 52 24.44 -16.13 -2.62
CA ALA A 52 24.10 -17.48 -3.09
C ALA A 52 23.13 -17.52 -4.30
N CYS A 53 22.58 -16.39 -4.74
CA CYS A 53 21.52 -16.33 -5.75
C CYS A 53 21.90 -15.51 -7.00
N HIS A 54 23.17 -15.62 -7.42
CA HIS A 54 23.75 -14.78 -8.48
C HIS A 54 23.22 -15.10 -9.90
N SER A 55 22.70 -16.31 -10.16
CA SER A 55 22.23 -16.73 -11.48
C SER A 55 20.76 -16.38 -11.79
N LEU A 56 19.94 -16.14 -10.77
CA LEU A 56 18.51 -15.80 -10.91
C LEU A 56 18.25 -14.28 -11.00
N TRP A 57 19.22 -13.45 -10.63
CA TRP A 57 19.06 -11.99 -10.53
C TRP A 57 19.35 -11.20 -11.80
N SER A 58 20.09 -11.73 -12.77
CA SER A 58 20.86 -10.88 -13.69
C SER A 58 20.06 -10.15 -14.78
N ASN A 59 18.87 -10.62 -15.20
CA ASN A 59 18.13 -9.95 -16.30
C ASN A 59 16.70 -9.49 -15.99
N HIS A 60 15.94 -10.17 -15.11
CA HIS A 60 14.52 -9.85 -14.91
C HIS A 60 14.22 -8.92 -13.72
N TYR A 61 15.07 -8.87 -12.70
CA TYR A 61 14.82 -8.08 -11.47
C TYR A 61 15.52 -6.71 -11.45
N SER A 62 16.49 -6.50 -12.34
CA SER A 62 17.22 -5.24 -12.49
C SER A 62 16.32 -3.99 -12.60
N PRO A 63 15.25 -3.96 -13.42
CA PRO A 63 14.43 -2.75 -13.53
C PRO A 63 13.68 -2.41 -12.24
N CYS A 64 13.11 -3.41 -11.55
CA CYS A 64 12.43 -3.20 -10.27
C CYS A 64 13.39 -2.67 -9.19
N PHE A 65 14.61 -3.20 -9.12
CA PHE A 65 15.63 -2.71 -8.19
C PHE A 65 15.98 -1.25 -8.46
N CYS A 66 16.26 -0.89 -9.71
CA CYS A 66 16.56 0.48 -10.10
C CYS A 66 15.42 1.43 -9.73
N LEU A 67 14.16 1.06 -10.02
CA LEU A 67 12.99 1.87 -9.68
C LEU A 67 12.90 2.16 -8.18
N HIS A 68 13.19 1.19 -7.31
CA HIS A 68 13.18 1.41 -5.86
C HIS A 68 14.27 2.38 -5.41
N VAL A 69 15.50 2.21 -5.90
CA VAL A 69 16.62 3.11 -5.61
C VAL A 69 16.25 4.54 -6.01
N TRP A 70 15.73 4.72 -7.23
CA TRP A 70 15.27 6.01 -7.71
C TRP A 70 14.11 6.58 -6.88
N THR A 71 13.15 5.75 -6.48
CA THR A 71 12.03 6.17 -5.62
C THR A 71 12.53 6.79 -4.32
N VAL A 72 13.47 6.13 -3.64
CA VAL A 72 14.06 6.63 -2.38
C VAL A 72 14.85 7.92 -2.62
N LEU A 73 15.67 7.97 -3.67
CA LEU A 73 16.44 9.16 -4.03
C LEU A 73 15.54 10.38 -4.31
N LEU A 74 14.47 10.19 -5.08
CA LEU A 74 13.50 11.23 -5.39
C LEU A 74 12.81 11.74 -4.13
N TRP A 75 12.40 10.85 -3.22
CA TRP A 75 11.81 11.26 -1.96
C TRP A 75 12.79 11.99 -1.04
N ILE A 76 14.07 11.60 -0.98
CA ILE A 76 15.10 12.34 -0.23
C ILE A 76 15.22 13.77 -0.75
N GLN A 77 15.24 13.94 -2.08
CA GLN A 77 15.31 15.25 -2.72
C GLN A 77 14.06 16.09 -2.44
N VAL A 78 12.86 15.53 -2.64
CA VAL A 78 11.57 16.17 -2.35
C VAL A 78 11.47 16.58 -0.89
N MET A 79 11.90 15.73 0.05
CA MET A 79 11.86 16.03 1.47
C MET A 79 12.90 17.09 1.88
N GLY A 80 13.85 17.42 1.00
CA GLY A 80 14.90 18.39 1.25
C GLY A 80 15.85 17.96 2.36
N LEU A 81 16.09 16.64 2.48
CA LEU A 81 17.05 16.10 3.42
C LEU A 81 18.47 16.37 2.90
N LYS A 82 19.21 17.26 3.59
CA LYS A 82 20.63 17.49 3.36
C LYS A 82 21.43 16.33 4.00
N ALA A 83 21.45 15.19 3.33
CA ALA A 83 22.18 14.01 3.76
C ALA A 83 23.50 13.86 2.98
N GLY A 84 24.59 13.51 3.67
CA GLY A 84 25.83 13.09 2.99
C GLY A 84 25.63 11.78 2.23
N ARG A 85 26.53 11.48 1.28
CA ARG A 85 26.47 10.29 0.43
C ARG A 85 26.30 9.01 1.24
N ASP A 86 27.03 8.88 2.35
CA ASP A 86 26.99 7.68 3.21
C ASP A 86 25.60 7.44 3.81
N LYS A 87 24.92 8.52 4.23
CA LYS A 87 23.56 8.43 4.80
C LYS A 87 22.53 8.11 3.74
N ILE A 88 22.71 8.59 2.51
CA ILE A 88 21.85 8.25 1.37
C ILE A 88 22.00 6.76 1.05
N VAL A 89 23.24 6.26 0.96
CA VAL A 89 23.53 4.84 0.72
C VAL A 89 22.93 3.99 1.83
N ALA A 90 23.13 4.36 3.11
CA ALA A 90 22.53 3.65 4.24
C ALA A 90 20.99 3.65 4.18
N CYS A 91 20.36 4.76 3.78
CA CYS A 91 18.91 4.84 3.63
C CYS A 91 18.40 3.93 2.50
N ILE A 92 19.12 3.86 1.38
CA ILE A 92 18.79 2.98 0.25
C ILE A 92 18.91 1.51 0.69
N LEU A 93 20.04 1.14 1.32
CA LEU A 93 20.26 -0.22 1.80
C LEU A 93 19.22 -0.63 2.84
N LEU A 94 18.93 0.25 3.80
CA LEU A 94 17.91 0.00 4.82
C LEU A 94 16.53 -0.17 4.20
N ALA A 95 16.14 0.68 3.24
CA ALA A 95 14.87 0.56 2.54
C ALA A 95 14.77 -0.75 1.76
N LEU A 96 15.78 -1.08 0.95
CA LEU A 96 15.83 -2.29 0.12
C LEU A 96 15.72 -3.57 0.93
N ALA A 97 16.25 -3.57 2.14
CA ALA A 97 16.26 -4.74 2.98
C ALA A 97 15.04 -4.83 3.93
N THR A 98 14.09 -3.89 3.82
CA THR A 98 12.77 -4.06 4.45
C THR A 98 11.90 -5.05 3.67
N ILE A 99 11.01 -5.78 4.37
CA ILE A 99 10.09 -6.77 3.78
C ILE A 99 9.24 -6.20 2.62
N PRO A 100 8.63 -4.99 2.72
CA PRO A 100 7.86 -4.40 1.62
C PRO A 100 8.62 -4.36 0.30
N TYR A 101 9.91 -4.03 0.35
CA TYR A 101 10.77 -3.89 -0.82
C TYR A 101 11.18 -5.25 -1.36
N ALA A 102 11.64 -6.15 -0.49
CA ALA A 102 12.01 -7.49 -0.87
C ALA A 102 10.85 -8.22 -1.58
N GLN A 103 9.64 -8.15 -1.00
CA GLN A 103 8.44 -8.72 -1.63
C GLN A 103 8.04 -8.00 -2.91
N GLY A 104 8.17 -6.67 -2.97
CA GLY A 104 7.88 -5.91 -4.18
C GLY A 104 8.75 -6.32 -5.37
N ILE A 105 10.04 -6.56 -5.12
CA ILE A 105 11.00 -7.04 -6.12
C ILE A 105 10.69 -8.49 -6.49
N GLN A 106 10.53 -9.38 -5.51
CA GLN A 106 10.31 -10.81 -5.73
C GLN A 106 9.03 -11.07 -6.54
N LEU A 107 7.95 -10.36 -6.22
CA LEU A 107 6.66 -10.50 -6.87
C LEU A 107 6.50 -9.62 -8.12
N GLN A 108 7.54 -8.87 -8.51
CA GLN A 108 7.52 -7.91 -9.63
C GLN A 108 6.28 -7.00 -9.59
N GLN A 109 5.92 -6.55 -8.39
CA GLN A 109 4.63 -5.89 -8.17
C GLN A 109 4.61 -4.50 -8.79
N LEU A 110 3.53 -4.21 -9.50
CA LEU A 110 3.29 -2.90 -10.13
C LEU A 110 3.24 -1.74 -9.12
N SER A 111 3.03 -2.03 -7.83
CA SER A 111 3.07 -1.02 -6.75
C SER A 111 4.40 -0.27 -6.68
N VAL A 112 5.51 -0.94 -7.03
CA VAL A 112 6.85 -0.35 -7.09
C VAL A 112 6.91 0.73 -8.16
N LEU A 113 6.38 0.42 -9.34
CA LEU A 113 6.28 1.38 -10.44
C LEU A 113 5.38 2.55 -10.05
N VAL A 114 4.24 2.28 -9.42
CA VAL A 114 3.34 3.34 -8.94
C VAL A 114 4.06 4.25 -7.94
N ALA A 115 4.74 3.68 -6.94
CA ALA A 115 5.50 4.46 -5.96
C ALA A 115 6.57 5.35 -6.61
N PHE A 116 7.29 4.82 -7.61
CA PHE A 116 8.24 5.59 -8.42
C PHE A 116 7.56 6.74 -9.18
N LEU A 117 6.43 6.48 -9.86
CA LEU A 117 5.69 7.49 -10.61
C LEU A 117 5.17 8.61 -9.71
N LEU A 118 4.68 8.28 -8.50
CA LEU A 118 4.26 9.28 -7.52
C LEU A 118 5.44 10.12 -7.03
N ALA A 119 6.57 9.49 -6.70
CA ALA A 119 7.79 10.19 -6.28
C ALA A 119 8.33 11.11 -7.38
N ALA A 120 8.39 10.62 -8.62
CA ALA A 120 8.84 11.36 -9.79
C ALA A 120 7.89 12.51 -10.13
N SER A 121 6.58 12.31 -9.97
CA SER A 121 5.58 13.37 -10.14
C SER A 121 5.80 14.50 -9.12
N VAL A 122 5.93 14.19 -7.83
CA VAL A 122 6.21 15.22 -6.80
C VAL A 122 7.55 15.91 -7.03
N TYR A 123 8.57 15.14 -7.43
CA TYR A 123 9.86 15.71 -7.78
C TYR A 123 9.76 16.68 -8.96
N ALA A 124 9.02 16.32 -10.01
CA ALA A 124 8.75 17.19 -11.15
C ALA A 124 7.96 18.44 -10.73
N LEU A 125 7.00 18.32 -9.80
CA LEU A 125 6.31 19.47 -9.19
C LEU A 125 7.28 20.39 -8.45
N ALA A 126 8.23 19.83 -7.69
CA ALA A 126 9.24 20.60 -6.97
C ALA A 126 10.25 21.30 -7.90
N LYS A 127 10.36 20.82 -9.14
CA LYS A 127 11.14 21.45 -10.22
C LYS A 127 10.30 22.30 -11.17
N GLU A 128 9.05 22.57 -10.82
CA GLU A 128 8.09 23.36 -11.61
C GLU A 128 7.85 22.79 -13.04
N LYS A 129 8.17 21.51 -13.26
CA LYS A 129 7.92 20.80 -14.53
C LYS A 129 6.49 20.25 -14.56
N PHE A 130 5.51 21.15 -14.58
CA PHE A 130 4.10 20.82 -14.39
C PHE A 130 3.53 19.81 -15.39
N ILE A 131 3.92 19.89 -16.67
CA ILE A 131 3.46 18.98 -17.73
C ILE A 131 3.97 17.56 -17.47
N VAL A 132 5.25 17.42 -17.11
CA VAL A 132 5.87 16.12 -16.79
C VAL A 132 5.23 15.55 -15.53
N ALA A 133 5.01 16.38 -14.52
CA ALA A 133 4.37 15.96 -13.28
C ALA A 133 2.97 15.39 -13.50
N GLY A 134 2.11 16.08 -14.28
CA GLY A 134 0.76 15.61 -14.58
C GLY A 134 0.76 14.37 -15.47
N SER A 135 1.67 14.29 -16.45
CA SER A 135 1.82 13.11 -17.32
C SER A 135 2.22 11.87 -16.52
N LEU A 136 3.22 11.98 -15.63
CA LEU A 136 3.62 10.88 -14.74
C LEU A 136 2.49 10.49 -13.78
N LEU A 137 1.74 11.47 -13.30
CA LEU A 137 0.59 11.24 -12.42
C LEU A 137 -0.54 10.49 -13.13
N ALA A 138 -0.71 10.67 -14.44
CA ALA A 138 -1.70 9.97 -15.25
C ALA A 138 -1.35 8.49 -15.52
N LEU A 139 -0.09 8.10 -15.37
CA LEU A 139 0.37 6.71 -15.46
C LEU A 139 0.25 5.94 -14.13
N ALA A 140 0.19 6.67 -13.00
CA ALA A 140 0.08 6.08 -11.66
C ALA A 140 -1.22 5.29 -11.38
N PRO A 141 -2.40 5.57 -11.99
CA PRO A 141 -3.65 4.84 -11.76
C PRO A 141 -3.68 3.38 -12.20
N THR A 142 -2.55 2.78 -12.60
CA THR A 142 -2.46 1.34 -12.88
C THR A 142 -2.88 0.47 -11.69
N LYS A 143 -2.71 0.98 -10.46
CA LYS A 143 -3.39 0.49 -9.25
C LYS A 143 -4.14 1.66 -8.61
N PRO A 144 -5.41 1.92 -9.00
CA PRO A 144 -6.10 3.16 -8.64
C PRO A 144 -6.17 3.36 -7.12
N GLN A 145 -6.33 2.29 -6.36
CA GLN A 145 -6.35 2.32 -4.90
C GLN A 145 -5.08 2.92 -4.27
N LEU A 146 -3.90 2.78 -4.89
CA LEU A 146 -2.61 3.30 -4.38
C LEU A 146 -2.39 4.78 -4.70
N SER A 147 -3.06 5.31 -5.72
CA SER A 147 -2.79 6.65 -6.24
C SER A 147 -3.96 7.60 -6.12
N ILE A 148 -5.21 7.12 -6.00
CA ILE A 148 -6.42 7.95 -6.13
C ILE A 148 -6.45 9.10 -5.11
N TRP A 149 -6.13 8.85 -3.84
CA TRP A 149 -6.09 9.87 -2.81
C TRP A 149 -5.00 10.92 -3.06
N PHE A 150 -3.83 10.45 -3.51
CA PHE A 150 -2.71 11.30 -3.84
C PHE A 150 -2.99 12.18 -5.08
N ILE A 151 -3.57 11.58 -6.13
CA ILE A 151 -4.03 12.29 -7.33
C ILE A 151 -5.05 13.36 -6.96
N GLY A 152 -6.06 13.00 -6.16
CA GLY A 152 -7.08 13.94 -5.68
C GLY A 152 -6.47 15.12 -4.94
N PHE A 153 -5.48 14.88 -4.07
CA PHE A 153 -4.75 15.94 -3.39
C PHE A 153 -3.98 16.85 -4.37
N VAL A 154 -3.22 16.30 -5.31
CA VAL A 154 -2.46 17.09 -6.29
C VAL A 154 -3.38 17.90 -7.20
N LEU A 155 -4.51 17.33 -7.62
CA LEU A 155 -5.53 18.06 -8.40
C LEU A 155 -6.16 19.18 -7.59
N LEU A 156 -6.51 18.95 -6.32
CA LEU A 156 -7.00 20.01 -5.42
C LEU A 156 -5.97 21.14 -5.29
N TRP A 157 -4.69 20.81 -5.11
CA TRP A 157 -3.58 21.76 -5.04
C TRP A 157 -3.38 22.53 -6.36
N SER A 158 -3.55 21.86 -7.50
CA SER A 158 -3.47 22.46 -8.84
C SER A 158 -4.62 23.43 -9.10
N VAL A 159 -5.86 23.06 -8.74
CA VAL A 159 -7.06 23.89 -8.94
C VAL A 159 -7.04 25.13 -8.04
N SER A 160 -6.56 24.98 -6.80
CA SER A 160 -6.48 26.10 -5.86
C SER A 160 -5.55 27.24 -6.33
N GLY A 161 -4.55 26.91 -7.15
CA GLY A 161 -3.65 27.86 -7.80
C GLY A 161 -3.74 27.83 -9.33
N TRP A 162 -4.96 27.77 -9.88
CA TRP A 162 -5.19 27.47 -11.31
C TRP A 162 -4.30 28.25 -12.27
N ARG A 163 -4.16 29.57 -12.09
CA ARG A 163 -3.41 30.44 -13.02
C ARG A 163 -1.95 29.99 -13.21
N SER A 164 -1.28 29.54 -12.15
CA SER A 164 0.11 29.11 -12.21
C SER A 164 0.27 27.60 -12.41
N ARG A 165 -0.72 26.79 -11.99
CA ARG A 165 -0.58 25.33 -11.87
C ARG A 165 -1.44 24.52 -12.84
N LYS A 166 -2.31 25.14 -13.65
CA LYS A 166 -3.25 24.46 -14.58
C LYS A 166 -2.62 23.39 -15.45
N TRP A 167 -1.36 23.54 -15.83
CA TRP A 167 -0.65 22.60 -16.69
C TRP A 167 -0.49 21.20 -16.07
N VAL A 168 -0.50 21.08 -14.73
CA VAL A 168 -0.54 19.77 -14.07
C VAL A 168 -1.85 19.06 -14.38
N ALA A 169 -2.98 19.72 -14.13
CA ALA A 169 -4.30 19.15 -14.39
C ALA A 169 -4.53 18.89 -15.89
N ILE A 170 -4.19 19.85 -16.76
CA ILE A 170 -4.36 19.70 -18.22
C ILE A 170 -3.56 18.49 -18.72
N SER A 171 -2.26 18.41 -18.41
CA SER A 171 -1.43 17.28 -18.87
C SER A 171 -1.91 15.94 -18.29
N PHE A 172 -2.33 15.90 -17.02
CA PHE A 172 -2.91 14.71 -16.41
C PHE A 172 -4.13 14.21 -17.19
N PHE A 173 -5.13 15.08 -17.41
CA PHE A 173 -6.35 14.70 -18.12
C PHE A 173 -6.09 14.39 -19.59
N THR A 174 -5.23 15.13 -20.27
CA THR A 174 -4.86 14.86 -21.66
C THR A 174 -4.24 13.47 -21.81
N VAL A 175 -3.22 13.14 -21.01
CA VAL A 175 -2.59 11.82 -21.05
C VAL A 175 -3.60 10.73 -20.69
N LEU A 176 -4.41 10.92 -19.64
CA LEU A 176 -5.42 9.94 -19.24
C LEU A 176 -6.45 9.68 -20.35
N ILE A 177 -6.94 10.73 -21.03
CA ILE A 177 -7.87 10.60 -22.16
C ILE A 177 -7.22 9.85 -23.32
N VAL A 178 -5.97 10.16 -23.66
CA VAL A 178 -5.22 9.46 -24.71
C VAL A 178 -5.10 7.96 -24.38
N PHE A 179 -4.76 7.60 -23.15
CA PHE A 179 -4.68 6.20 -22.72
C PHE A 179 -6.05 5.50 -22.71
N MET A 180 -7.11 6.19 -22.29
CA MET A 180 -8.47 5.66 -22.30
C MET A 180 -8.95 5.39 -23.74
N LEU A 181 -8.75 6.34 -24.65
CA LEU A 181 -9.10 6.20 -26.06
C LEU A 181 -8.26 5.12 -26.74
N ALA A 182 -6.96 5.07 -26.48
CA ALA A 182 -6.09 4.01 -27.01
C ALA A 182 -6.53 2.62 -26.52
N SER A 183 -6.87 2.49 -25.24
CA SER A 183 -7.40 1.25 -24.68
C SER A 183 -8.75 0.86 -25.31
N GLU A 184 -9.64 1.84 -25.55
CA GLU A 184 -10.93 1.62 -26.21
C GLU A 184 -10.78 1.18 -27.67
N VAL A 185 -9.80 1.73 -28.40
CA VAL A 185 -9.48 1.31 -29.78
C VAL A 185 -8.89 -0.10 -29.81
N LEU A 186 -8.03 -0.44 -28.85
CA LEU A 186 -7.40 -1.77 -28.76
C LEU A 186 -8.38 -2.86 -28.31
N LEU A 187 -9.32 -2.53 -27.42
CA LEU A 187 -10.30 -3.47 -26.89
C LEU A 187 -11.69 -2.81 -26.81
N PRO A 188 -12.43 -2.72 -27.92
CA PRO A 188 -13.72 -2.04 -27.96
C PRO A 188 -14.71 -2.56 -26.89
N GLY A 189 -15.31 -1.65 -26.14
CA GLY A 189 -16.26 -1.94 -25.07
C GLY A 189 -15.64 -2.35 -23.73
N TRP A 190 -14.31 -2.37 -23.60
CA TRP A 190 -13.64 -2.80 -22.35
C TRP A 190 -14.08 -1.95 -21.15
N SER A 191 -14.33 -0.66 -21.33
CA SER A 191 -14.67 0.28 -20.26
C SER A 191 -16.01 -0.10 -19.59
N PHE A 192 -17.03 -0.40 -20.38
CA PHE A 192 -18.31 -0.89 -19.89
C PHE A 192 -18.21 -2.29 -19.27
N GLN A 193 -17.44 -3.20 -19.89
CA GLN A 193 -17.20 -4.54 -19.35
C GLN A 193 -16.46 -4.49 -18.01
N PHE A 194 -15.45 -3.64 -17.90
CA PHE A 194 -14.69 -3.40 -16.67
C PHE A 194 -15.62 -2.88 -15.57
N LEU A 195 -16.42 -1.84 -15.86
CA LEU A 195 -17.40 -1.30 -14.91
C LEU A 195 -18.41 -2.36 -14.46
N ALA A 196 -18.92 -3.17 -15.38
CA ALA A 196 -19.81 -4.29 -15.06
C ALA A 196 -19.14 -5.35 -14.16
N GLY A 197 -17.83 -5.54 -14.31
CA GLY A 197 -17.01 -6.46 -13.52
C GLY A 197 -16.64 -5.99 -12.11
N ILE A 198 -16.70 -4.68 -11.83
CA ILE A 198 -16.30 -4.13 -10.52
C ILE A 198 -17.15 -4.69 -9.38
N LEU A 199 -18.48 -4.71 -9.52
CA LEU A 199 -19.36 -5.13 -8.43
C LEU A 199 -19.19 -6.63 -8.07
N PRO A 200 -19.14 -7.57 -9.05
CA PRO A 200 -18.76 -8.96 -8.77
C PRO A 200 -17.37 -9.11 -8.13
N TYR A 201 -16.38 -8.35 -8.61
CA TYR A 201 -15.02 -8.39 -8.07
C TYR A 201 -14.95 -7.96 -6.60
N LEU A 202 -15.66 -6.90 -6.23
CA LEU A 202 -15.74 -6.44 -4.84
C LEU A 202 -16.41 -7.47 -3.93
N ARG A 203 -17.42 -8.20 -4.42
CA ARG A 203 -18.07 -9.27 -3.65
C ARG A 203 -17.18 -10.49 -3.45
N TYR A 204 -16.35 -10.83 -4.44
CA TYR A 204 -15.44 -11.97 -4.36
C TYR A 204 -14.24 -11.69 -3.45
N THR A 205 -13.70 -10.48 -3.49
CA THR A 205 -12.46 -10.17 -2.77
C THR A 205 -12.64 -10.06 -1.25
N GLN A 206 -13.86 -9.79 -0.75
CA GLN A 206 -14.18 -9.69 0.70
C GLN A 206 -13.08 -9.00 1.52
N ALA A 207 -12.45 -7.99 0.92
CA ALA A 207 -11.20 -7.46 1.40
C ALA A 207 -11.47 -6.67 2.69
N THR A 208 -10.91 -7.14 3.81
CA THR A 208 -11.02 -6.45 5.11
C THR A 208 -9.83 -5.51 5.29
N THR A 209 -10.07 -4.32 5.84
CA THR A 209 -8.98 -3.38 6.12
C THR A 209 -8.18 -3.80 7.35
N SER A 210 -6.94 -3.34 7.44
CA SER A 210 -6.10 -3.52 8.64
C SER A 210 -6.79 -3.00 9.91
N VAL A 211 -7.57 -1.93 9.76
CA VAL A 211 -8.33 -1.31 10.87
C VAL A 211 -9.52 -2.18 11.26
N HIS A 212 -10.18 -2.84 10.30
CA HIS A 212 -11.26 -3.80 10.56
C HIS A 212 -10.83 -4.90 11.53
N GLN A 213 -9.62 -5.47 11.34
CA GLN A 213 -9.12 -6.55 12.17
C GLN A 213 -8.86 -6.12 13.62
N LEU A 214 -8.48 -4.86 13.83
CA LEU A 214 -8.15 -4.32 15.15
C LEU A 214 -9.38 -3.81 15.92
N PHE A 215 -10.34 -3.20 15.22
CA PHE A 215 -11.44 -2.44 15.85
C PHE A 215 -12.84 -2.95 15.51
N GLY A 216 -12.96 -3.98 14.67
CA GLY A 216 -14.23 -4.44 14.12
C GLY A 216 -14.91 -3.40 13.22
N ARG A 217 -16.11 -3.72 12.73
CA ARG A 217 -16.81 -2.95 11.70
C ARG A 217 -17.15 -1.50 12.10
N ILE A 218 -17.66 -1.30 13.33
CA ILE A 218 -18.06 0.03 13.80
C ILE A 218 -16.82 0.88 14.11
N GLY A 219 -15.84 0.30 14.82
CA GLY A 219 -14.61 0.99 15.17
C GLY A 219 -13.79 1.37 13.94
N GLU A 220 -13.73 0.49 12.92
CA GLU A 220 -13.12 0.80 11.63
C GLU A 220 -13.69 2.05 10.99
N THR A 221 -15.03 2.13 10.90
CA THR A 221 -15.70 3.25 10.24
C THR A 221 -15.37 4.56 10.94
N ILE A 222 -15.44 4.58 12.28
CA ILE A 222 -15.13 5.78 13.09
C ILE A 222 -13.68 6.20 12.90
N VAL A 223 -12.74 5.25 13.00
CA VAL A 223 -11.30 5.52 12.87
C VAL A 223 -10.97 6.02 11.46
N LEU A 224 -11.47 5.38 10.41
CA LEU A 224 -11.21 5.79 9.03
C LEU A 224 -11.79 7.17 8.71
N VAL A 225 -13.00 7.49 9.20
CA VAL A 225 -13.60 8.82 9.03
C VAL A 225 -12.76 9.89 9.72
N LEU A 226 -12.29 9.62 10.95
CA LEU A 226 -11.44 10.55 11.68
C LEU A 226 -10.09 10.77 10.98
N LEU A 227 -9.44 9.69 10.52
CA LEU A 227 -8.20 9.76 9.76
C LEU A 227 -8.40 10.53 8.44
N ALA A 228 -9.47 10.23 7.70
CA ALA A 228 -9.81 10.91 6.46
C ALA A 228 -10.05 12.41 6.69
N ALA A 229 -10.76 12.79 7.77
CA ALA A 229 -10.98 14.19 8.12
C ALA A 229 -9.66 14.93 8.42
N MET A 230 -8.73 14.30 9.16
CA MET A 230 -7.40 14.87 9.41
C MET A 230 -6.58 15.05 8.14
N VAL A 231 -6.60 14.06 7.24
CA VAL A 231 -5.89 14.12 5.95
C VAL A 231 -6.51 15.19 5.06
N ALA A 232 -7.84 15.25 4.97
CA ALA A 232 -8.55 16.26 4.21
C ALA A 232 -8.25 17.68 4.73
N LEU A 233 -8.20 17.87 6.05
CA LEU A 233 -7.83 19.14 6.67
C LEU A 233 -6.37 19.53 6.34
N ALA A 234 -5.44 18.57 6.43
CA ALA A 234 -4.04 18.80 6.08
C ALA A 234 -3.88 19.16 4.59
N ALA A 235 -4.55 18.40 3.71
CA ALA A 235 -4.60 18.64 2.27
C ALA A 235 -5.20 20.02 1.93
N TRP A 236 -6.30 20.37 2.57
CA TRP A 236 -6.98 21.65 2.38
C TRP A 236 -6.10 22.84 2.79
N ARG A 237 -5.36 22.72 3.89
CA ARG A 237 -4.40 23.75 4.33
C ARG A 237 -3.21 23.84 3.38
N ALA A 238 -2.71 22.71 2.90
CA ALA A 238 -1.56 22.66 2.00
C ALA A 238 -1.86 23.12 0.55
N ARG A 239 -3.13 23.28 0.15
CA ARG A 239 -3.50 23.57 -1.25
C ARG A 239 -2.92 24.88 -1.81
N PHE A 240 -2.69 25.88 -0.96
CA PHE A 240 -2.07 27.16 -1.38
C PHE A 240 -0.56 27.21 -1.16
N GLU A 241 0.00 26.23 -0.46
CA GLU A 241 1.40 26.21 -0.11
C GLU A 241 2.29 25.88 -1.32
N ALA A 242 3.54 26.34 -1.28
CA ALA A 242 4.56 25.93 -2.24
C ALA A 242 4.95 24.46 -2.03
N VAL A 243 5.41 23.79 -3.09
CA VAL A 243 5.81 22.36 -3.07
C VAL A 243 6.94 22.12 -2.06
N ASP A 244 7.82 23.11 -1.89
CA ASP A 244 8.96 23.03 -0.96
C ASP A 244 8.61 23.30 0.51
N SER A 245 7.36 23.69 0.80
CA SER A 245 6.92 23.95 2.16
C SER A 245 6.86 22.67 3.00
N GLY A 246 7.08 22.81 4.32
CA GLY A 246 6.89 21.71 5.26
C GLY A 246 5.44 21.20 5.32
N ARG A 247 4.46 22.09 5.10
CA ARG A 247 3.02 21.77 5.09
C ARG A 247 2.66 20.88 3.90
N PHE A 248 3.15 21.21 2.71
CA PHE A 248 2.94 20.38 1.52
C PHE A 248 3.57 18.99 1.69
N ARG A 249 4.82 18.91 2.19
CA ARG A 249 5.51 17.63 2.45
C ARG A 249 4.79 16.77 3.49
N LEU A 250 4.22 17.40 4.54
CA LEU A 250 3.40 16.70 5.53
C LEU A 250 2.10 16.18 4.90
N ALA A 251 1.39 16.99 4.12
CA ALA A 251 0.16 16.59 3.45
C ALA A 251 0.40 15.40 2.49
N VAL A 252 1.45 15.45 1.66
CA VAL A 252 1.87 14.32 0.81
C VAL A 252 2.10 13.07 1.64
N SER A 253 2.85 13.18 2.74
CA SER A 253 3.15 12.04 3.61
C SER A 253 1.89 11.47 4.25
N LEU A 254 1.00 12.31 4.77
CA LEU A 254 -0.26 11.89 5.39
C LEU A 254 -1.20 11.22 4.38
N VAL A 255 -1.33 11.75 3.17
CA VAL A 255 -2.17 11.17 2.11
C VAL A 255 -1.66 9.77 1.72
N LEU A 256 -0.35 9.61 1.56
CA LEU A 256 0.25 8.31 1.20
C LEU A 256 0.16 7.30 2.34
N VAL A 257 0.39 7.72 3.59
CA VAL A 257 0.19 6.85 4.77
C VAL A 257 -1.27 6.45 4.90
N PHE A 258 -2.20 7.40 4.77
CA PHE A 258 -3.64 7.12 4.78
C PHE A 258 -4.04 6.13 3.69
N THR A 259 -3.45 6.25 2.51
CA THR A 259 -3.66 5.28 1.43
C THR A 259 -3.29 3.86 1.86
N CYS A 260 -2.16 3.67 2.56
CA CYS A 260 -1.79 2.36 3.11
C CYS A 260 -2.72 1.86 4.23
N VAL A 261 -3.30 2.76 5.03
CA VAL A 261 -4.28 2.39 6.08
C VAL A 261 -5.63 2.00 5.46
N PHE A 262 -6.05 2.74 4.43
CA PHE A 262 -7.36 2.59 3.79
C PHE A 262 -7.42 1.35 2.87
N ILE A 263 -6.32 1.00 2.20
CA ILE A 263 -6.33 -0.14 1.28
C ILE A 263 -6.63 -1.43 2.06
N PRO A 264 -7.63 -2.21 1.63
CA PRO A 264 -8.07 -3.42 2.32
C PRO A 264 -7.15 -4.62 2.06
N SER A 265 -5.84 -4.36 1.95
CA SER A 265 -4.84 -5.37 1.68
C SER A 265 -3.66 -5.16 2.61
N LEU A 266 -3.43 -6.16 3.46
CA LEU A 266 -2.24 -6.26 4.31
C LEU A 266 -0.98 -6.60 3.51
N ALA A 267 -1.00 -6.52 2.18
CA ALA A 267 0.17 -6.84 1.37
C ALA A 267 1.32 -5.87 1.68
N PRO A 268 2.43 -6.37 2.28
CA PRO A 268 3.53 -5.52 2.73
C PRO A 268 4.09 -4.63 1.62
N HIS A 269 4.11 -5.10 0.37
CA HIS A 269 4.64 -4.35 -0.77
C HIS A 269 3.96 -3.00 -1.06
N ASN A 270 2.76 -2.75 -0.54
CA ASN A 270 2.11 -1.43 -0.66
C ASN A 270 2.71 -0.37 0.28
N GLN A 271 3.44 -0.80 1.30
CA GLN A 271 4.05 0.08 2.31
C GLN A 271 5.29 0.83 1.78
N VAL A 272 5.71 0.57 0.53
CA VAL A 272 6.70 1.40 -0.18
C VAL A 272 6.24 2.87 -0.26
N LEU A 273 4.92 3.14 -0.18
CA LEU A 273 4.38 4.49 -0.10
C LEU A 273 4.67 5.23 1.22
N LEU A 274 5.14 4.54 2.27
CA LEU A 274 5.43 5.14 3.59
C LEU A 274 6.79 5.85 3.67
N VAL A 275 7.65 5.67 2.66
CA VAL A 275 8.98 6.30 2.58
C VAL A 275 8.96 7.81 2.86
N PRO A 276 8.12 8.63 2.20
CA PRO A 276 8.07 10.06 2.48
C PRO A 276 7.76 10.37 3.94
N ALA A 277 6.89 9.59 4.60
CA ALA A 277 6.56 9.78 6.01
C ALA A 277 7.77 9.53 6.91
N TYR A 278 8.47 8.40 6.73
CA TYR A 278 9.66 8.09 7.53
C TYR A 278 10.79 9.09 7.29
N LEU A 279 11.03 9.52 6.05
CA LEU A 279 12.00 10.56 5.75
C LEU A 279 11.64 11.89 6.41
N LEU A 280 10.36 12.25 6.43
CA LEU A 280 9.87 13.45 7.12
C LEU A 280 10.06 13.33 8.65
N LEU A 281 9.82 12.15 9.24
CA LEU A 281 10.08 11.89 10.67
C LEU A 281 11.57 11.98 11.03
N VAL A 282 12.48 11.56 10.13
CA VAL A 282 13.93 11.77 10.31
C VAL A 282 14.25 13.26 10.27
N LYS A 283 13.72 13.98 9.27
CA LYS A 283 13.97 15.40 9.07
C LYS A 283 13.52 16.23 10.26
N GLU A 284 12.30 15.99 10.73
CA GLU A 284 11.65 16.75 11.80
C GLU A 284 11.96 16.20 13.21
N ARG A 285 12.96 15.31 13.34
CA ARG A 285 13.32 14.68 14.63
C ARG A 285 13.48 15.73 15.74
N LYS A 286 14.24 16.81 15.51
CA LYS A 286 14.49 17.82 16.55
C LYS A 286 13.18 18.47 17.03
N CYS A 287 12.26 18.72 16.10
CA CYS A 287 10.94 19.27 16.37
C CYS A 287 10.07 18.31 17.19
N ILE A 288 10.11 17.01 16.86
CA ILE A 288 9.36 15.96 17.57
C ILE A 288 9.90 15.78 18.99
N TRP A 289 11.23 15.77 19.15
CA TRP A 289 11.87 15.61 20.46
C TRP A 289 11.58 16.79 21.40
N ALA A 290 11.40 17.99 20.86
CA ALA A 290 10.95 19.16 21.62
C ALA A 290 9.45 19.12 21.97
N GLY A 291 8.63 18.33 21.26
CA GLY A 291 7.18 18.26 21.40
C GLY A 291 6.63 17.43 22.58
N GLY A 292 7.47 17.08 23.56
CA GLY A 292 7.06 16.36 24.77
C GLY A 292 7.16 14.83 24.68
N ARG A 293 6.72 14.14 25.75
CA ARG A 293 6.87 12.68 25.91
C ARG A 293 6.03 11.89 24.90
N ILE A 294 4.79 12.31 24.66
CA ILE A 294 3.86 11.62 23.75
C ILE A 294 4.43 11.58 22.33
N ALA A 295 4.89 12.72 21.80
CA ALA A 295 5.46 12.80 20.46
C ALA A 295 6.70 11.89 20.29
N ARG A 296 7.55 11.82 21.32
CA ARG A 296 8.71 10.91 21.33
C ARG A 296 8.29 9.44 21.36
N SER A 297 7.31 9.08 22.18
CA SER A 297 6.80 7.70 22.25
C SER A 297 6.21 7.26 20.92
N LEU A 298 5.41 8.11 20.26
CA LEU A 298 4.83 7.82 18.94
C LEU A 298 5.91 7.67 17.86
N TRP A 299 6.93 8.54 17.88
CA TRP A 299 8.07 8.44 16.98
C TRP A 299 8.86 7.14 17.19
N SER A 300 9.17 6.79 18.44
CA SER A 300 9.88 5.54 18.76
C SER A 300 9.05 4.31 18.37
N ALA A 301 7.73 4.33 18.60
CA ALA A 301 6.84 3.25 18.19
C ALA A 301 6.83 3.06 16.67
N ALA A 302 6.81 4.15 15.89
CA ALA A 302 6.86 4.07 14.43
C ALA A 302 8.18 3.48 13.89
N TRP A 303 9.31 3.73 14.56
CA TRP A 303 10.59 3.09 14.21
C TRP A 303 10.65 1.64 14.66
N LEU A 304 10.12 1.34 15.84
CA LEU A 304 10.10 -0.02 16.38
C LEU A 304 9.33 -0.97 15.45
N THR A 305 8.19 -0.53 14.88
CA THR A 305 7.41 -1.37 13.95
C THR A 305 8.16 -1.70 12.65
N VAL A 306 9.03 -0.80 12.17
CA VAL A 306 9.87 -1.01 10.98
C VAL A 306 11.11 -1.85 11.27
N VAL A 307 11.70 -1.69 12.45
CA VAL A 307 12.90 -2.44 12.88
C VAL A 307 12.52 -3.86 13.32
N TRP A 308 11.31 -4.08 13.83
CA TRP A 308 10.86 -5.38 14.34
C TRP A 308 11.06 -6.56 13.37
N PRO A 309 10.69 -6.48 12.07
CA PRO A 309 10.93 -7.57 11.13
C PRO A 309 12.37 -8.06 11.09
N TRP A 310 13.34 -7.15 11.24
CA TRP A 310 14.76 -7.47 11.28
C TRP A 310 15.17 -8.17 12.57
N VAL A 311 14.67 -7.68 13.71
CA VAL A 311 14.93 -8.30 15.01
C VAL A 311 14.34 -9.71 15.04
N ALA A 312 13.07 -9.86 14.64
CA ALA A 312 12.41 -11.15 14.58
C ALA A 312 13.08 -12.09 13.57
N GLY A 313 13.43 -11.59 12.38
CA GLY A 313 14.11 -12.35 11.33
C GLY A 313 15.49 -12.87 11.76
N THR A 314 16.29 -12.03 12.42
CA THR A 314 17.60 -12.47 12.94
C THR A 314 17.46 -13.48 14.07
N LEU A 315 16.52 -13.29 14.99
CA LEU A 315 16.22 -14.28 16.04
C LEU A 315 15.78 -15.63 15.46
N LEU A 316 14.90 -15.62 14.46
CA LEU A 316 14.49 -16.84 13.74
C LEU A 316 15.64 -17.51 12.99
N ALA A 317 16.50 -16.71 12.33
CA ALA A 317 17.69 -17.25 11.67
C ALA A 317 18.63 -17.92 12.69
N THR A 318 18.80 -17.33 13.88
CA THR A 318 19.60 -17.96 14.94
C THR A 318 18.97 -19.24 15.47
N THR A 319 17.65 -19.30 15.68
CA THR A 319 17.01 -20.54 16.18
C THR A 319 17.05 -21.67 15.15
N LEU A 320 17.02 -21.35 13.85
CA LEU A 320 17.23 -22.31 12.76
C LEU A 320 18.63 -22.93 12.79
N VAL A 321 19.68 -22.14 13.08
CA VAL A 321 21.06 -22.65 13.20
C VAL A 321 21.21 -23.66 14.35
N PHE A 322 20.40 -23.52 15.40
CA PHE A 322 20.41 -24.41 16.57
C PHE A 322 19.33 -25.50 16.53
N ASP A 323 18.64 -25.70 15.40
CA ASP A 323 17.53 -26.66 15.24
C ASP A 323 16.40 -26.49 16.28
N LEU A 324 16.24 -25.28 16.81
CA LEU A 324 15.16 -24.89 17.74
C LEU A 324 13.97 -24.27 17.00
N ALA A 325 13.86 -24.53 15.70
CA ALA A 325 12.93 -23.84 14.84
C ALA A 325 11.49 -24.31 15.06
N ASN A 326 10.64 -23.41 15.55
CA ASN A 326 9.21 -23.63 15.62
C ASN A 326 8.52 -22.96 14.42
N SER A 327 7.85 -23.76 13.59
CA SER A 327 7.11 -23.26 12.41
C SER A 327 6.07 -22.20 12.76
N ARG A 328 5.52 -22.22 13.97
CA ARG A 328 4.56 -21.22 14.47
C ARG A 328 5.15 -19.81 14.60
N LEU A 329 6.48 -19.69 14.69
CA LEU A 329 7.15 -18.39 14.83
C LEU A 329 7.48 -17.74 13.48
N TRP A 330 7.21 -18.41 12.36
CA TRP A 330 7.64 -17.90 11.03
C TRP A 330 6.90 -16.63 10.61
N ASP A 331 5.72 -16.38 11.18
CA ASP A 331 4.94 -15.16 10.95
C ASP A 331 5.37 -14.00 11.85
N LEU A 332 6.25 -14.23 12.84
CA LEU A 332 6.68 -13.21 13.80
C LEU A 332 7.28 -11.95 13.14
N PRO A 333 8.10 -12.04 12.06
CA PRO A 333 8.59 -10.86 11.36
C PRO A 333 7.48 -10.04 10.69
N LEU A 334 6.35 -10.66 10.35
CA LEU A 334 5.19 -10.03 9.72
C LEU A 334 4.18 -9.51 10.74
N ALA A 335 4.32 -9.83 12.03
CA ALA A 335 3.36 -9.47 13.06
C ALA A 335 3.12 -7.95 13.19
N THR A 336 4.14 -7.12 12.93
CA THR A 336 3.99 -5.65 12.97
C THR A 336 3.46 -5.04 11.68
N ASN A 337 3.37 -5.81 10.60
CA ASN A 337 2.97 -5.33 9.28
C ASN A 337 1.67 -4.49 9.27
N PRO A 338 0.54 -4.90 9.89
CA PRO A 338 -0.66 -4.06 9.98
C PRO A 338 -0.44 -2.74 10.74
N LEU A 339 0.50 -2.72 11.70
CA LEU A 339 0.73 -1.58 12.60
C LEU A 339 1.66 -0.52 11.98
N ILE A 340 2.49 -0.87 11.00
CA ILE A 340 3.44 0.06 10.38
C ILE A 340 2.75 1.35 9.88
N PRO A 341 1.72 1.31 9.00
CA PRO A 341 1.09 2.54 8.50
C PRO A 341 0.34 3.30 9.60
N ILE A 342 -0.25 2.61 10.58
CA ILE A 342 -0.95 3.25 11.71
C ILE A 342 0.04 4.00 12.60
N ALA A 343 1.16 3.37 12.95
CA ALA A 343 2.21 3.97 13.76
C ALA A 343 2.87 5.16 13.03
N ALA A 344 3.12 5.03 11.73
CA ALA A 344 3.62 6.13 10.90
C ALA A 344 2.64 7.31 10.89
N PHE A 345 1.34 7.05 10.73
CA PHE A 345 0.32 8.11 10.78
C PHE A 345 0.32 8.81 12.14
N ALA A 346 0.26 8.04 13.23
CA ALA A 346 0.25 8.57 14.59
C ALA A 346 1.49 9.42 14.88
N ALA A 347 2.67 9.01 14.42
CA ALA A 347 3.91 9.77 14.57
C ALA A 347 3.92 11.10 13.79
N LEU A 348 3.11 11.26 12.74
CA LEU A 348 2.95 12.52 12.00
C LEU A 348 1.94 13.49 12.64
N VAL A 349 1.03 13.01 13.49
CA VAL A 349 -0.01 13.84 14.14
C VAL A 349 0.58 15.01 14.96
N PRO A 350 1.63 14.85 15.78
CA PRO A 350 2.23 15.97 16.51
C PRO A 350 2.72 17.11 15.59
N LEU A 351 3.19 16.77 14.38
CA LEU A 351 3.60 17.76 13.39
C LEU A 351 2.39 18.51 12.81
N LEU A 352 1.27 17.81 12.61
CA LEU A 352 0.02 18.41 12.14
C LEU A 352 -0.57 19.38 13.17
N VAL A 353 -0.61 18.98 14.45
CA VAL A 353 -1.10 19.83 15.55
C VAL A 353 -0.27 21.11 15.65
N ARG A 354 1.06 20.98 15.68
CA ARG A 354 1.96 22.13 15.76
C ARG A 354 1.84 23.10 14.59
N GLN A 355 1.48 22.60 13.39
CA GLN A 355 1.23 23.46 12.24
C GLN A 355 -0.05 24.30 12.39
N ALA A 356 -1.04 23.81 13.15
CA ALA A 356 -2.27 24.55 13.45
C ALA A 356 -1.99 25.70 14.43
N ASP A 357 -1.19 25.47 15.47
CA ASP A 357 -0.85 26.50 16.47
C ASP A 357 -0.09 27.69 15.87
N ARG A 358 0.77 27.43 14.87
CA ARG A 358 1.48 28.51 14.17
C ARG A 358 0.57 29.35 13.27
N ALA A 359 -0.61 28.85 12.90
CA ALA A 359 -1.53 29.62 12.06
C ALA A 359 -2.33 30.64 12.87
N THR A 360 -2.59 30.35 14.15
CA THR A 360 -3.36 31.22 15.04
C THR A 360 -2.53 32.34 15.66
N SER A 361 -1.19 32.24 15.66
CA SER A 361 -0.31 33.29 16.22
C SER A 361 -0.05 34.48 15.30
N PHE A 362 -0.54 34.46 14.07
CA PHE A 362 -0.31 35.51 13.05
C PHE A 362 -1.59 36.18 12.54
N GLY A 363 -2.75 35.82 13.09
CA GLY A 363 -4.03 36.50 12.86
C GLY A 363 -4.48 37.15 14.14
#